data_AF-A0A960D2T7-F1
#
_entry.id   AF-A0A960D2T7-F1
#
_cell.length_a   1.000
_cell.length_b   1.000
_cell.length_c   1.000
_cell.angle_alpha   90.00
_cell.angle_beta   90.00
_cell.angle_gamma   90.00
#
_symmetry.space_group_name_H-M   'P 1'
#
loop_
_entity.id
_entity.type
_entity.pdbx_description
1 polymer ?
#
loop_
_entity_poly.entity_id
_entity_poly.type
_entity_poly.pdbx_seq_one_letter_code
_entity_poly.pdbx_strand_id
1 'polypeptide(L)'
;FLDSIGELHFDRAATHLADNAVMTLPFLDGLPPTQGRDAIIGQLGASVPQLFERMTFCYDAFYEVRNADTVIAEYHSECPRKDNAGVYRNAYITVFGFDDEQIVLYREYLNPTRMTELA
;
A
#
# COMPACT_ATOMS: atom_id res chain seq x y z
N PHE A 1 -8.50 -2.58 3.89
CA PHE A 1 -7.11 -2.07 4.02
C PHE A 1 -6.76 -1.05 2.94
N LEU A 2 -6.61 -1.44 1.67
CA LEU A 2 -6.22 -0.52 0.58
C LEU A 2 -7.18 0.67 0.41
N ASP A 3 -8.49 0.43 0.37
CA ASP A 3 -9.47 1.52 0.31
C ASP A 3 -9.35 2.48 1.50
N SER A 4 -9.11 1.97 2.72
CA SER A 4 -8.91 2.82 3.91
C SER A 4 -7.69 3.74 3.74
N ILE A 5 -6.61 3.25 3.13
CA ILE A 5 -5.44 4.09 2.78
C ILE A 5 -5.84 5.11 1.71
N GLY A 6 -6.57 4.68 0.68
CA GLY A 6 -6.98 5.55 -0.42
C GLY A 6 -7.89 6.70 -0.02
N GLU A 7 -8.76 6.45 0.96
CA GLU A 7 -9.61 7.44 1.62
C GLU A 7 -8.89 8.28 2.69
N LEU A 8 -7.60 8.03 2.93
CA LEU A 8 -6.79 8.66 4.00
C LEU A 8 -7.32 8.36 5.43
N HIS A 9 -8.06 7.26 5.59
CA HIS A 9 -8.58 6.76 6.87
C HIS A 9 -7.57 5.78 7.52
N PHE A 10 -6.43 6.31 7.95
CA PHE A 10 -5.32 5.51 8.47
C PHE A 10 -5.65 4.72 9.74
N ASP A 11 -6.49 5.27 10.63
CA ASP A 11 -6.97 4.54 11.81
C ASP A 11 -7.80 3.31 11.42
N ARG A 12 -8.61 3.42 10.37
CA ARG A 12 -9.36 2.29 9.78
C ARG A 12 -8.43 1.33 9.03
N ALA A 13 -7.36 1.82 8.41
CA ALA A 13 -6.36 0.94 7.80
C ALA A 13 -5.65 0.10 8.88
N ALA A 14 -5.35 0.71 10.03
CA ALA A 14 -4.67 0.07 11.15
C ALA A 14 -5.43 -1.16 11.68
N THR A 15 -6.76 -1.14 11.69
CA THR A 15 -7.56 -2.27 12.21
C THR A 15 -7.39 -3.57 11.42
N HIS A 16 -6.83 -3.51 10.21
CA HIS A 16 -6.56 -4.67 9.37
C HIS A 16 -5.15 -5.25 9.53
N LEU A 17 -4.25 -4.57 10.25
CA LEU A 17 -2.86 -5.00 10.42
C LEU A 17 -2.66 -5.66 11.79
N ALA A 18 -1.94 -6.78 11.80
CA ALA A 18 -1.42 -7.36 13.02
C ALA A 18 -0.40 -6.41 13.69
N ASP A 19 -0.28 -6.46 15.02
CA ASP A 19 0.64 -5.61 15.78
C ASP A 19 2.08 -5.67 15.24
N ASN A 20 2.51 -6.86 14.83
CA ASN A 20 3.84 -7.18 14.31
C ASN A 20 3.92 -7.23 12.77
N ALA A 21 2.94 -6.67 12.06
CA ALA A 21 2.92 -6.70 10.59
C ALA A 21 4.20 -6.12 9.98
N VAL A 22 4.62 -6.65 8.82
CA VAL A 22 5.81 -6.17 8.11
C VAL A 22 5.43 -5.67 6.73
N MET A 23 5.84 -4.44 6.39
CA MET A 23 5.72 -3.87 5.06
C MET A 23 7.05 -3.92 4.33
N THR A 24 7.02 -4.29 3.05
CA THR A 24 8.20 -4.27 2.16
C THR A 24 7.85 -3.70 0.80
N LEU A 25 8.77 -2.92 0.24
CA LEU A 25 8.66 -2.30 -1.09
C LEU A 25 9.88 -2.72 -1.94
N PRO A 26 9.90 -3.95 -2.48
CA PRO A 26 11.13 -4.55 -2.99
C PRO A 26 11.76 -3.85 -4.20
N PHE A 27 11.00 -3.02 -4.92
CA PHE A 27 11.50 -2.24 -6.06
C PHE A 27 11.95 -0.83 -5.67
N LEU A 28 11.91 -0.46 -4.38
CA LEU A 28 12.53 0.76 -3.87
C LEU A 28 13.88 0.43 -3.24
N ASP A 29 14.95 0.79 -3.93
CA ASP A 29 16.32 0.52 -3.49
C ASP A 29 16.65 1.21 -2.17
N GLY A 30 17.35 0.48 -1.29
CA GLY A 30 17.86 1.01 -0.02
C GLY A 30 16.81 1.23 1.07
N LEU A 31 15.54 0.92 0.82
CA LEU A 31 14.48 1.04 1.82
C LEU A 31 14.37 -0.25 2.66
N PRO A 32 14.68 -0.22 3.97
CA PRO A 32 14.52 -1.40 4.82
C PRO A 32 13.03 -1.73 5.02
N PRO A 33 12.69 -2.98 5.41
CA PRO A 33 11.34 -3.34 5.82
C PRO A 33 10.83 -2.47 6.97
N THR A 34 9.58 -2.02 6.89
CA THR A 34 8.91 -1.31 7.98
C THR A 34 8.21 -2.34 8.87
N GLN A 35 8.52 -2.34 10.17
CA GLN A 35 8.06 -3.36 11.11
C GLN A 35 7.10 -2.77 12.14
N GLY A 36 5.97 -3.47 12.33
CA GLY A 36 4.91 -3.12 13.25
C GLY A 36 3.83 -2.24 12.63
N ARG A 37 2.58 -2.49 13.02
CA ARG A 37 1.41 -1.74 12.53
C ARG A 37 1.61 -0.23 12.63
N ASP A 38 2.01 0.25 13.81
CA ASP A 38 2.09 1.68 14.08
C ASP A 38 3.15 2.37 13.20
N ALA A 39 4.27 1.69 12.93
CA ALA A 39 5.31 2.20 12.04
C ALA A 39 4.84 2.24 10.57
N ILE A 40 4.14 1.19 10.12
CA ILE A 40 3.56 1.12 8.76
C ILE A 40 2.55 2.24 8.56
N ILE A 41 1.60 2.38 9.50
CA ILE A 41 0.57 3.41 9.44
C ILE A 41 1.17 4.81 9.58
N GLY A 42 2.16 4.99 10.46
CA GLY A 42 2.89 6.25 10.58
C GLY A 42 3.60 6.65 9.29
N GLN A 43 4.27 5.72 8.61
CA GLN A 43 4.93 5.98 7.33
C GLN A 43 3.94 6.35 6.23
N LEU A 44 2.83 5.61 6.09
CA LEU A 44 1.80 5.89 5.10
C LEU A 44 1.10 7.23 5.38
N GLY A 45 0.71 7.46 6.64
CA GLY A 45 0.05 8.68 7.09
C GLY A 45 0.91 9.93 6.99
N ALA A 46 2.23 9.80 7.13
CA ALA A 46 3.15 10.91 6.94
C ALA A 46 3.38 11.26 5.46
N SER A 47 3.31 10.28 4.55
CA SER A 47 3.70 10.46 3.14
C SER A 47 2.52 10.70 2.20
N VAL A 48 1.48 9.87 2.27
CA VAL A 48 0.37 9.88 1.30
C VAL A 48 -0.39 11.23 1.30
N PRO A 49 -0.79 11.81 2.45
CA PRO A 49 -1.55 13.07 2.47
C PRO A 49 -0.75 14.30 2.02
N GLN A 50 0.59 14.21 2.02
CA GLN A 50 1.44 15.29 1.51
C GLN A 50 1.49 15.30 -0.02
N LEU A 51 1.35 14.13 -0.66
CA LEU A 51 1.50 13.97 -2.10
C LEU A 51 0.17 14.00 -2.85
N PHE A 52 -0.89 13.48 -2.23
CA PHE A 52 -2.16 13.20 -2.90
C PHE A 52 -3.35 13.78 -2.14
N GLU A 53 -4.38 14.18 -2.88
CA GLU A 53 -5.68 14.52 -2.30
C GLU A 53 -6.40 13.27 -1.78
N ARG A 54 -6.20 12.16 -2.49
CA ARG A 54 -6.69 10.80 -2.21
C ARG A 54 -5.95 9.83 -3.12
N MET A 55 -6.04 8.54 -2.83
CA MET A 55 -5.64 7.50 -3.78
C MET A 55 -6.88 6.70 -4.17
N THR A 56 -7.15 6.58 -5.47
CA THR A 56 -8.19 5.68 -5.96
C THR A 56 -7.51 4.42 -6.48
N PHE A 57 -7.76 3.30 -5.80
CA PHE A 57 -7.28 1.99 -6.24
C PHE A 57 -8.35 1.28 -7.06
N CYS A 58 -7.97 0.79 -8.23
CA CYS A 58 -8.80 0.03 -9.15
C CYS A 58 -8.28 -1.41 -9.16
N TYR A 59 -9.06 -2.34 -8.61
CA TYR A 59 -8.67 -3.74 -8.46
C TYR A 59 -8.85 -4.51 -9.77
N ASP A 60 -7.75 -5.07 -10.27
CA ASP A 60 -7.72 -5.79 -11.55
C ASP A 60 -7.93 -7.29 -11.34
N ALA A 61 -7.24 -7.87 -10.35
CA ALA A 61 -7.38 -9.29 -10.00
C ALA A 61 -6.96 -9.60 -8.56
N PHE A 62 -7.50 -10.71 -8.03
CA PHE A 62 -7.07 -11.31 -6.77
C PHE A 62 -6.81 -12.80 -6.98
N TYR A 63 -5.73 -13.29 -6.40
CA TYR A 63 -5.33 -14.69 -6.48
C TYR A 63 -5.07 -15.23 -5.08
N GLU A 64 -5.91 -16.16 -4.64
CA GLU A 64 -5.67 -16.94 -3.42
C GLU A 64 -4.58 -17.98 -3.67
N VAL A 65 -3.56 -17.99 -2.81
CA VAL A 65 -2.46 -18.96 -2.90
C VAL A 65 -2.89 -20.26 -2.24
N ARG A 66 -2.87 -21.36 -2.99
CA ARG A 66 -3.29 -22.68 -2.48
C ARG A 66 -2.44 -23.11 -1.27
N ASN A 67 -3.13 -23.57 -0.23
CA ASN A 67 -2.54 -24.06 1.03
C ASN A 67 -1.68 -23.00 1.76
N ALA A 68 -2.02 -21.71 1.63
CA ALA A 68 -1.38 -20.62 2.35
C ALA A 68 -2.40 -19.54 2.67
N ASP A 69 -2.24 -18.86 3.80
CA ASP A 69 -3.03 -17.68 4.19
C ASP A 69 -2.46 -16.45 3.48
N THR A 70 -2.55 -16.43 2.14
CA THR A 70 -1.93 -15.41 1.30
C THR A 70 -2.78 -15.10 0.07
N VAL A 71 -2.92 -13.80 -0.20
CA VAL A 71 -3.58 -13.27 -1.39
C VAL A 71 -2.60 -12.41 -2.16
N ILE A 72 -2.54 -12.62 -3.47
CA ILE A 72 -1.85 -11.71 -4.40
C ILE A 72 -2.91 -10.83 -5.06
N ALA A 73 -2.77 -9.52 -4.95
CA ALA A 73 -3.65 -8.55 -5.57
C ALA A 73 -2.91 -7.82 -6.70
N GLU A 74 -3.54 -7.73 -7.86
CA GLU A 74 -3.13 -6.87 -8.98
C GLU A 74 -4.11 -5.70 -9.04
N TYR A 75 -3.59 -4.47 -9.06
CA TYR A 75 -4.41 -3.26 -9.11
C TYR A 75 -3.58 -2.08 -9.62
N HIS A 76 -4.27 -1.02 -10.00
CA HIS A 76 -3.63 0.25 -10.37
C HIS A 76 -4.24 1.41 -9.60
N SER A 77 -3.51 2.53 -9.56
CA SER A 77 -3.97 3.75 -8.90
C SER A 77 -4.21 4.89 -9.90
N GLU A 78 -5.21 5.70 -9.57
CA GLU A 78 -5.32 7.07 -10.05
C GLU A 78 -5.35 8.00 -8.83
N CYS A 79 -4.27 8.77 -8.64
CA CYS A 79 -4.10 9.63 -7.48
C CYS A 79 -4.01 11.09 -7.92
N PRO A 80 -5.09 11.88 -7.78
CA PRO A 80 -5.01 13.33 -7.93
C PRO A 80 -3.96 13.88 -6.96
N ARG A 81 -2.98 14.61 -7.51
CA ARG A 81 -1.94 15.26 -6.73
C ARG A 81 -2.48 16.56 -6.13
N LYS A 82 -1.89 16.97 -5.01
CA LYS A 82 -2.16 18.27 -4.39
C LYS A 82 -1.89 19.42 -5.36
N ASP A 83 -2.49 20.57 -5.07
CA ASP A 83 -2.27 21.85 -5.77
C ASP A 83 -2.46 21.77 -7.29
N ASN A 84 -3.34 20.86 -7.73
CA ASN A 84 -3.64 20.62 -9.14
C ASN A 84 -2.40 20.23 -9.96
N ALA A 85 -1.42 19.54 -9.35
CA ALA A 85 -0.18 19.09 -9.98
C ALA A 85 -0.36 17.87 -10.93
N GLY A 86 -1.58 17.61 -11.38
CA GLY A 86 -1.94 16.49 -12.25
C GLY A 86 -2.37 15.22 -11.51
N VAL A 87 -2.39 14.10 -12.22
CA VAL A 87 -2.83 12.79 -11.69
C VAL A 87 -1.69 11.80 -11.82
N TYR A 88 -1.24 11.29 -10.69
CA TYR A 88 -0.28 10.18 -10.62
C TYR A 88 -0.98 8.86 -10.90
N ARG A 89 -0.31 7.98 -11.65
CA ARG A 89 -0.78 6.63 -11.94
C ARG A 89 0.34 5.63 -11.82
N ASN A 90 0.07 4.52 -11.17
CA ASN A 90 0.99 3.38 -11.13
C ASN A 90 0.21 2.07 -11.07
N ALA A 91 0.88 0.98 -11.42
CA ALA A 91 0.38 -0.38 -11.31
C ALA A 91 1.12 -1.11 -10.19
N TYR A 92 0.41 -1.98 -9.49
CA TYR A 92 0.86 -2.63 -8.28
C TYR A 92 0.56 -4.12 -8.35
N ILE A 93 1.49 -4.90 -7.82
CA ILE A 93 1.26 -6.28 -7.41
C ILE A 93 1.55 -6.31 -5.92
N THR A 94 0.58 -6.70 -5.10
CA THR A 94 0.79 -6.80 -3.66
C THR A 94 0.55 -8.22 -3.18
N VAL A 95 1.50 -8.73 -2.40
CA VAL A 95 1.34 -9.97 -1.66
C VAL A 95 0.93 -9.62 -0.23
N PHE A 96 -0.27 -10.03 0.14
CA PHE A 96 -0.79 -9.95 1.50
C PHE A 96 -0.70 -11.32 2.15
N GLY A 97 0.05 -11.42 3.24
CA GLY A 97 0.04 -12.58 4.13
C GLY A 97 -0.84 -12.30 5.33
N PHE A 98 -1.58 -13.32 5.76
CA PHE A 98 -2.56 -13.21 6.84
C PHE A 98 -2.25 -14.16 7.99
N ASP A 99 -2.66 -13.75 9.18
CA ASP A 99 -2.88 -14.61 10.34
C ASP A 99 -4.32 -14.33 10.78
N ASP A 100 -5.21 -15.30 10.55
CA ASP A 100 -6.67 -15.12 10.62
C ASP A 100 -7.15 -13.94 9.75
N GLU A 101 -7.85 -12.95 10.33
CA GLU A 101 -8.34 -11.77 9.60
C GLU A 101 -7.32 -10.62 9.51
N GLN A 102 -6.14 -10.76 10.12
CA GLN A 102 -5.13 -9.70 10.18
C GLN A 102 -4.02 -9.88 9.17
N ILE A 103 -3.64 -8.78 8.51
CA ILE A 103 -2.49 -8.73 7.62
C ILE A 103 -1.21 -8.73 8.45
N VAL A 104 -0.38 -9.76 8.29
CA VAL A 104 0.96 -9.88 8.89
C VAL A 104 2.08 -9.52 7.90
N LEU A 105 1.81 -9.58 6.60
CA LEU A 105 2.75 -9.20 5.55
C LEU A 105 2.05 -8.31 4.52
N TYR A 106 2.62 -7.13 4.27
CA TYR A 106 2.25 -6.24 3.19
C TYR A 106 3.46 -6.01 2.28
N ARG A 107 3.60 -6.83 1.22
CA ARG A 107 4.69 -6.68 0.25
C ARG A 107 4.16 -6.12 -1.05
N GLU A 108 4.53 -4.89 -1.37
CA GLU A 108 4.05 -4.19 -2.56
C GLU A 108 5.16 -4.01 -3.59
N TYR A 109 4.90 -4.47 -4.82
CA TYR A 109 5.72 -4.26 -5.99
C TYR A 109 5.04 -3.19 -6.85
N LEU A 110 5.78 -2.16 -7.22
CA LEU A 110 5.30 -1.02 -8.02
C LEU A 110 6.39 -0.56 -8.98
N ASN A 111 6.05 0.16 -10.05
CA ASN A 111 7.09 0.74 -10.92
C ASN A 111 7.75 1.96 -10.23
N PRO A 112 9.03 1.89 -9.81
CA PRO A 112 9.67 2.98 -9.06
C PRO A 112 9.90 4.23 -9.90
N THR A 113 10.01 4.09 -11.23
CA THR A 113 10.17 5.24 -12.14
C THR A 113 8.96 6.16 -12.09
N ARG A 114 7.75 5.64 -11.84
CA ARG A 114 6.57 6.50 -11.67
C ARG A 114 6.68 7.35 -10.41
N MET A 115 7.29 6.84 -9.34
CA MET A 115 7.47 7.63 -8.11
C MET A 115 8.43 8.80 -8.31
N THR A 116 9.41 8.70 -9.22
CA THR A 116 10.29 9.84 -9.52
C THR A 116 9.55 11.01 -10.19
N GLU A 117 8.38 10.79 -10.77
CA GLU A 117 7.52 11.85 -11.33
C GLU A 117 6.82 12.68 -10.22
N LEU A 118 6.89 12.23 -8.97
CA LEU A 118 6.32 12.92 -7.80
C LEU A 118 7.27 13.93 -7.16
N ALA A 119 8.56 13.87 -7.49
CA ALA A 119 9.60 14.76 -6.99
C ALA A 119 9.57 16.15 -7.65
#